data_AF-A0A2E6Q6C7-F1
#
_entry.id   AF-A0A2E6Q6C7-F1
#
_cell.length_a   1.000
_cell.length_b   1.000
_cell.length_c   1.000
_cell.angle_alpha   90.00
_cell.angle_beta   90.00
_cell.angle_gamma   90.00
#
_symmetry.space_group_name_H-M   'P 1'
#
loop_
_entity.id
_entity.type
_entity.pdbx_description
1 polymer ?
#
loop_
_entity_poly.entity_id
_entity_poly.type
_entity_poly.pdbx_seq_one_letter_code
_entity_poly.pdbx_strand_id
1 'polypeptide(L)'
;MAKPPPRLFVESPLVTGETVALEKGQTHYLKNVLRLEVGATVALFNGRDGEWHGAFGISGNAGSVVAETLQRTQSEAAGPGLMFAPIKKGPMEIMVQKATELGVARLNPVITDFTDVVRFNRARLRATAVEAAEQCDRLSVPEIEDPLSLSERLENWPANTRLLLAAEAGTAMPIFEALAEIKAAGTGSDWVLAVGPVGGFSPAEHEMLRELPYAVPVGLGPRLLKAETAAIAALSCWQSILGDWDNRPIDRNAG
;
A
#
# COMPACT_ATOMS: atom_id res chain seq x y z
N MET A 1 -27.59 -12.22 -9.09
CA MET A 1 -26.17 -12.03 -9.48
C MET A 1 -25.32 -12.90 -8.57
N ALA A 2 -24.32 -13.59 -9.12
CA ALA A 2 -23.41 -14.42 -8.32
C ALA A 2 -22.47 -13.50 -7.52
N LYS A 3 -22.21 -13.84 -6.25
CA LYS A 3 -21.22 -13.14 -5.42
C LYS A 3 -19.83 -13.41 -6.03
N PRO A 4 -18.95 -12.39 -6.13
CA PRO A 4 -17.58 -12.63 -6.61
C PRO A 4 -16.88 -13.66 -5.70
N PRO A 5 -15.96 -14.48 -6.25
CA PRO A 5 -15.21 -15.43 -5.47
C PRO A 5 -14.36 -14.70 -4.43
N PRO A 6 -14.14 -15.29 -3.23
CA PRO A 6 -13.22 -14.71 -2.27
C PRO A 6 -11.80 -14.67 -2.85
N ARG A 7 -11.09 -13.59 -2.57
CA ARG A 7 -9.73 -13.34 -3.04
C ARG A 7 -8.74 -13.70 -1.95
N LEU A 8 -7.66 -14.39 -2.31
CA LEU A 8 -6.58 -14.76 -1.41
C LEU A 8 -5.23 -14.40 -2.02
N PHE A 9 -4.40 -13.72 -1.24
CA PHE A 9 -2.99 -13.56 -1.55
C PHE A 9 -2.23 -14.84 -1.22
N VAL A 10 -1.34 -15.28 -2.10
CA VAL A 10 -0.46 -16.43 -1.85
C VAL A 10 0.97 -16.11 -2.23
N GLU A 11 1.92 -16.72 -1.53
CA GLU A 11 3.35 -16.57 -1.86
C GLU A 11 3.79 -17.52 -3.00
N SER A 12 3.00 -18.57 -3.26
CA SER A 12 3.32 -19.58 -4.28
C SER A 12 3.20 -19.03 -5.70
N PRO A 13 4.02 -19.52 -6.67
CA PRO A 13 3.77 -19.29 -8.09
C PRO A 13 2.37 -19.76 -8.50
N LEU A 14 1.77 -19.09 -9.48
CA LEU A 14 0.46 -19.47 -10.02
C LEU A 14 0.63 -19.96 -11.46
N VAL A 15 0.37 -21.25 -11.65
CA VAL A 15 0.49 -21.95 -12.94
C VAL A 15 -0.71 -22.88 -13.10
N THR A 16 -1.26 -22.97 -14.30
CA THR A 16 -2.39 -23.87 -14.61
C THR A 16 -2.11 -25.30 -14.16
N GLY A 17 -3.02 -25.86 -13.38
CA GLY A 17 -3.01 -27.23 -12.88
C GLY A 17 -2.18 -27.43 -11.60
N GLU A 18 -1.41 -26.44 -11.15
CA GLU A 18 -0.64 -26.56 -9.92
C GLU A 18 -1.51 -26.39 -8.67
N THR A 19 -1.17 -27.15 -7.64
CA THR A 19 -1.85 -27.09 -6.34
C THR A 19 -1.12 -26.14 -5.41
N VAL A 20 -1.81 -25.08 -4.99
CA VAL A 20 -1.34 -24.15 -3.98
C VAL A 20 -1.81 -24.62 -2.61
N ALA A 21 -0.86 -24.90 -1.71
CA ALA A 21 -1.18 -25.21 -0.32
C ALA A 21 -1.58 -23.92 0.40
N LEU A 22 -2.70 -23.96 1.15
CA LEU A 22 -3.15 -22.82 1.94
C LEU A 22 -2.56 -22.85 3.34
N GLU A 23 -2.27 -21.67 3.87
CA GLU A 23 -1.92 -21.53 5.27
C GLU A 23 -3.11 -21.90 6.17
N LYS A 24 -2.83 -22.18 7.45
CA LYS A 24 -3.86 -22.52 8.44
C LYS A 24 -4.92 -21.42 8.58
N GLY A 25 -4.51 -20.15 8.54
CA GLY A 25 -5.41 -19.00 8.60
C GLY A 25 -6.34 -18.92 7.39
N GLN A 26 -5.80 -19.08 6.19
CA GLN A 26 -6.55 -19.08 4.93
C GLN A 26 -7.53 -20.25 4.85
N THR A 27 -7.09 -21.46 5.22
CA THR A 27 -7.96 -22.64 5.30
C THR A 27 -9.11 -22.40 6.28
N HIS A 28 -8.82 -21.85 7.46
CA HIS A 28 -9.85 -21.53 8.44
C HIS A 28 -10.84 -20.48 7.92
N TYR A 29 -10.35 -19.44 7.24
CA TYR A 29 -11.18 -18.40 6.64
C TYR A 29 -12.13 -18.97 5.57
N LEU A 30 -11.63 -19.71 4.58
CA LEU A 30 -12.47 -20.28 3.53
C LEU A 30 -13.47 -21.32 4.07
N LYS A 31 -13.01 -22.24 4.93
CA LYS A 31 -13.83 -23.36 5.43
C LYS A 31 -14.79 -22.95 6.53
N ASN A 32 -14.34 -22.24 7.55
CA ASN A 32 -15.13 -22.03 8.77
C ASN A 32 -15.85 -20.68 8.78
N VAL A 33 -15.21 -19.65 8.23
CA VAL A 33 -15.79 -18.29 8.18
C VAL A 33 -16.71 -18.16 6.96
N LEU A 34 -16.20 -18.44 5.76
CA LEU A 34 -16.97 -18.34 4.52
C LEU A 34 -17.80 -19.59 4.21
N ARG A 35 -17.46 -20.74 4.79
CA ARG A 35 -18.16 -22.02 4.58
C ARG A 35 -18.21 -22.41 3.10
N LEU A 36 -17.09 -22.25 2.40
CA LEU A 36 -16.96 -22.71 1.02
C LEU A 36 -16.99 -24.23 0.95
N GLU A 37 -17.74 -24.74 -0.03
CA GLU A 37 -17.74 -26.15 -0.40
C GLU A 37 -16.49 -26.50 -1.23
N VAL A 38 -16.10 -27.78 -1.20
CA VAL A 38 -15.05 -28.29 -2.09
C VAL A 38 -15.48 -28.10 -3.55
N GLY A 39 -14.54 -27.66 -4.38
CA GLY A 39 -14.76 -27.28 -5.78
C GLY A 39 -15.22 -25.83 -5.96
N ALA A 40 -15.51 -25.09 -4.89
CA ALA A 40 -15.86 -23.67 -5.00
C ALA A 40 -14.68 -22.84 -5.55
N THR A 41 -14.99 -21.87 -6.41
CA THR A 41 -13.98 -20.98 -7.00
C THR A 41 -13.42 -20.01 -5.95
N VAL A 42 -12.09 -19.90 -5.94
CA VAL A 42 -11.32 -18.93 -5.17
C VAL A 42 -10.45 -18.16 -6.15
N ALA A 43 -10.36 -16.84 -5.99
CA ALA A 43 -9.44 -16.00 -6.74
C ALA A 43 -8.10 -15.91 -5.99
N LEU A 44 -7.02 -16.29 -6.65
CA LEU A 44 -5.66 -16.25 -6.14
C LEU A 44 -4.88 -15.13 -6.83
N PHE A 45 -4.04 -14.43 -6.08
CA PHE A 45 -3.06 -13.50 -6.64
C PHE A 45 -1.78 -13.50 -5.79
N ASN A 46 -0.67 -13.08 -6.39
CA ASN A 46 0.64 -13.14 -5.72
C ASN A 46 1.58 -11.97 -6.06
N GLY A 47 1.06 -10.90 -6.67
CA GLY A 47 1.86 -9.72 -7.05
C GLY A 47 2.67 -9.83 -8.34
N ARG A 48 2.71 -11.00 -8.99
CA ARG A 48 3.58 -11.24 -10.15
C ARG A 48 2.96 -12.05 -11.28
N ASP A 49 2.08 -13.00 -10.98
CA ASP A 49 1.51 -13.93 -11.96
C ASP A 49 0.08 -13.54 -12.39
N GLY A 50 -0.44 -12.42 -11.88
CA GLY A 50 -1.81 -11.97 -12.13
C GLY A 50 -2.84 -12.57 -11.16
N GLU A 51 -4.10 -12.55 -11.59
CA GLU A 51 -5.23 -13.13 -10.86
C GLU A 51 -5.68 -14.43 -11.50
N TRP A 52 -5.80 -15.47 -10.69
CA TRP A 52 -6.16 -16.81 -11.13
C TRP A 52 -7.41 -17.29 -10.41
N HIS A 53 -8.35 -17.86 -11.14
CA HIS A 53 -9.38 -18.69 -10.53
C HIS A 53 -8.84 -20.10 -10.33
N GLY A 54 -9.19 -20.67 -9.17
CA GLY A 54 -8.88 -22.04 -8.84
C GLY A 54 -9.95 -22.70 -7.98
N ALA A 55 -9.93 -24.03 -7.96
CA ALA A 55 -10.89 -24.85 -7.23
C ALA A 55 -10.40 -25.14 -5.81
N PHE A 56 -11.20 -24.79 -4.81
CA PHE A 56 -10.90 -25.06 -3.40
C PHE A 56 -10.99 -26.56 -3.08
N GLY A 57 -9.98 -27.08 -2.40
CA GLY A 57 -9.90 -28.46 -1.94
C GLY A 57 -9.59 -28.54 -0.45
N ILE A 58 -9.94 -29.68 0.16
CA ILE A 58 -9.57 -29.98 1.54
C ILE A 58 -9.17 -31.44 1.70
N SER A 59 -8.10 -31.67 2.46
CA SER A 59 -7.70 -33.00 2.92
C SER A 59 -7.54 -32.97 4.44
N GLY A 60 -8.52 -33.50 5.16
CA GLY A 60 -8.63 -33.38 6.60
C GLY A 60 -8.77 -31.92 7.06
N ASN A 61 -7.69 -31.36 7.60
CA ASN A 61 -7.61 -29.96 8.06
C ASN A 61 -6.70 -29.07 7.19
N ALA A 62 -6.05 -29.64 6.16
CA ALA A 62 -5.23 -28.87 5.22
C ALA A 62 -6.08 -28.46 4.01
N GLY A 63 -6.14 -27.16 3.74
CA GLY A 63 -6.79 -26.61 2.54
C GLY A 63 -5.79 -26.45 1.40
N SER A 64 -6.30 -26.53 0.18
CA SER A 64 -5.55 -26.24 -1.04
C SER A 64 -6.44 -25.56 -2.07
N VAL A 65 -5.82 -24.95 -3.08
CA VAL A 65 -6.53 -24.47 -4.27
C VAL A 65 -5.74 -24.92 -5.49
N VAL A 66 -6.39 -25.57 -6.45
CA VAL A 66 -5.77 -25.90 -7.74
C VAL A 66 -5.99 -24.71 -8.65
N ALA A 67 -4.91 -24.07 -9.12
CA ALA A 67 -5.02 -22.94 -10.05
C ALA A 67 -5.47 -23.45 -11.44
N GLU A 68 -6.49 -22.83 -12.03
CA GLU A 68 -7.11 -23.33 -13.26
C GLU A 68 -6.95 -22.34 -14.42
N THR A 69 -7.40 -21.10 -14.22
CA THR A 69 -7.51 -20.12 -15.31
C THR A 69 -7.05 -18.73 -14.88
N LEU A 70 -6.19 -18.12 -15.69
CA LEU A 70 -5.81 -16.71 -15.56
C LEU A 70 -7.00 -15.83 -15.94
N GLN A 71 -7.40 -14.93 -15.04
CA GLN A 71 -8.52 -14.01 -15.21
C GLN A 71 -8.05 -12.60 -15.57
N ARG A 72 -6.96 -12.16 -14.93
CA ARG A 72 -6.40 -10.83 -15.13
C ARG A 72 -4.88 -10.91 -15.12
N THR A 73 -4.23 -10.37 -16.15
CA THR A 73 -2.77 -10.26 -16.18
C THR A 73 -2.27 -9.34 -15.08
N GLN A 74 -1.07 -9.60 -14.58
CA GLN A 74 -0.45 -8.69 -13.62
C GLN A 74 -0.35 -7.28 -14.20
N SER A 75 -0.68 -6.27 -13.39
CA SER A 75 -0.40 -4.86 -13.67
C SER A 75 0.72 -4.37 -12.76
N GLU A 76 1.52 -3.41 -13.24
CA GLU A 76 2.51 -2.76 -12.40
C GLU A 76 1.82 -1.94 -11.29
N ALA A 77 2.38 -1.99 -10.09
CA ALA A 77 1.89 -1.18 -8.96
C ALA A 77 2.37 0.27 -9.13
N ALA A 78 1.57 1.10 -9.81
CA ALA A 78 1.96 2.45 -10.24
C ALA A 78 1.85 3.57 -9.17
N GLY A 79 1.65 3.24 -7.90
CA GLY A 79 1.49 4.25 -6.86
C GLY A 79 2.81 4.70 -6.22
N PRO A 80 2.80 5.79 -5.44
CA PRO A 80 4.01 6.32 -4.82
C PRO A 80 4.43 5.43 -3.64
N GLY A 81 5.68 5.58 -3.19
CA GLY A 81 6.07 5.15 -1.86
C GLY A 81 5.48 6.06 -0.78
N LEU A 82 5.36 5.55 0.45
CA LEU A 82 5.01 6.34 1.63
C LEU A 82 6.12 6.22 2.67
N MET A 83 6.78 7.33 2.97
CA MET A 83 7.70 7.47 4.08
C MET A 83 6.94 8.02 5.30
N PHE A 84 7.00 7.33 6.42
CA PHE A 84 6.24 7.71 7.61
C PHE A 84 7.01 7.39 8.89
N ALA A 85 6.86 8.24 9.90
CA ALA A 85 7.28 7.90 11.23
C ALA A 85 6.29 6.92 11.87
N PRO A 86 6.74 5.80 12.48
CA PRO A 86 5.82 4.88 13.13
C PRO A 86 5.07 5.56 14.28
N ILE A 87 3.76 5.31 14.32
CA ILE A 87 2.85 5.85 15.32
C ILE A 87 2.26 4.73 16.18
N LYS A 88 1.42 5.10 17.16
CA LYS A 88 0.76 4.14 18.05
C LYS A 88 0.02 3.06 17.27
N LYS A 89 -0.04 1.86 17.87
CA LYS A 89 -0.84 0.74 17.39
C LYS A 89 -2.31 1.16 17.23
N GLY A 90 -2.95 0.70 16.15
CA GLY A 90 -4.30 1.13 15.77
C GLY A 90 -4.23 2.14 14.63
N PRO A 91 -3.88 3.43 14.89
CA PRO A 91 -3.65 4.41 13.82
C PRO A 91 -2.65 3.94 12.76
N MET A 92 -1.57 3.27 13.15
CA MET A 92 -0.62 2.70 12.20
C MET A 92 -1.22 1.58 11.33
N GLU A 93 -2.12 0.76 11.89
CA GLU A 93 -2.83 -0.29 11.13
C GLU A 93 -3.82 0.34 10.15
N ILE A 94 -4.52 1.41 10.57
CA ILE A 94 -5.39 2.21 9.70
C ILE A 94 -4.58 2.84 8.56
N MET A 95 -3.42 3.43 8.86
CA MET A 95 -2.54 4.02 7.86
C MET A 95 -2.11 2.98 6.83
N VAL A 96 -1.63 1.80 7.26
CA VAL A 96 -1.20 0.72 6.35
C VAL A 96 -2.36 0.19 5.52
N GLN A 97 -3.51 -0.05 6.15
CA GLN A 97 -4.73 -0.51 5.47
C GLN A 97 -5.14 0.47 4.38
N LYS A 98 -5.30 1.75 4.74
CA LYS A 98 -5.76 2.78 3.80
C LYS A 98 -4.72 3.17 2.77
N ALA A 99 -3.44 3.16 3.11
CA ALA A 99 -2.39 3.36 2.11
C ALA A 99 -2.39 2.24 1.06
N THR A 100 -2.63 0.99 1.49
CA THR A 100 -2.77 -0.15 0.57
C THR A 100 -3.97 0.00 -0.35
N GLU A 101 -5.13 0.36 0.20
CA GLU A 101 -6.35 0.65 -0.57
C GLU A 101 -6.13 1.79 -1.58
N LEU A 102 -5.38 2.83 -1.18
CA LEU A 102 -5.04 3.99 -2.01
C LEU A 102 -3.83 3.76 -2.92
N GLY A 103 -3.42 2.51 -3.11
CA GLY A 103 -2.46 2.16 -4.15
C GLY A 103 -0.99 2.42 -3.80
N VAL A 104 -0.60 2.60 -2.54
CA VAL A 104 0.83 2.78 -2.17
C VAL A 104 1.67 1.60 -2.70
N ALA A 105 2.83 1.86 -3.30
CA ALA A 105 3.70 0.78 -3.79
C ALA A 105 4.59 0.22 -2.67
N ARG A 106 5.11 1.09 -1.80
CA ARG A 106 6.03 0.73 -0.71
C ARG A 106 5.77 1.56 0.54
N LEU A 107 5.88 0.92 1.69
CA LEU A 107 5.79 1.53 3.01
C LEU A 107 7.21 1.59 3.59
N ASN A 108 7.70 2.81 3.84
CA ASN A 108 9.06 3.11 4.29
C ASN A 108 9.01 3.73 5.69
N PRO A 109 9.04 2.92 6.76
CA PRO A 109 9.08 3.44 8.12
C PRO A 109 10.41 4.18 8.36
N VAL A 110 10.36 5.37 8.96
CA VAL A 110 11.55 6.14 9.33
C VAL A 110 11.51 6.54 10.80
N ILE A 111 12.64 6.40 11.49
CA ILE A 111 12.81 6.86 12.87
C ILE A 111 13.32 8.29 12.85
N THR A 112 12.52 9.18 13.43
CA THR A 112 12.81 10.62 13.59
C THR A 112 13.05 10.95 15.06
N ASP A 113 13.53 12.16 15.34
CA ASP A 113 13.80 12.65 16.70
C ASP A 113 12.57 12.57 17.63
N PHE A 114 11.38 12.78 17.09
CA PHE A 114 10.11 12.74 17.82
C PHE A 114 9.28 11.46 17.57
N THR A 115 9.94 10.38 17.13
CA THR A 115 9.27 9.08 16.98
C THR A 115 9.09 8.40 18.34
N ASP A 116 7.84 8.35 18.81
CA ASP A 116 7.47 7.65 20.07
C ASP A 116 7.58 6.12 19.97
N VAL A 117 7.36 5.55 18.77
CA VAL A 117 7.27 4.10 18.57
C VAL A 117 8.39 3.63 17.66
N VAL A 118 9.47 3.13 18.24
CA VAL A 118 10.63 2.64 17.48
C VAL A 118 10.56 1.15 17.14
N ARG A 119 9.71 0.38 17.83
CA ARG A 119 9.54 -1.07 17.61
C ARG A 119 8.09 -1.37 17.30
N PHE A 120 7.86 -2.07 16.19
CA PHE A 120 6.55 -2.54 15.76
C PHE A 120 6.64 -3.91 15.10
N ASN A 121 5.51 -4.63 15.08
CA ASN A 121 5.45 -5.96 14.50
C ASN A 121 5.19 -5.85 12.98
N ARG A 122 6.24 -5.94 12.17
CA ARG A 122 6.15 -5.91 10.69
C ARG A 122 5.26 -7.00 10.12
N ALA A 123 5.32 -8.22 10.66
CA ALA A 123 4.47 -9.32 10.19
C ALA A 123 2.98 -9.00 10.36
N ARG A 124 2.62 -8.32 11.45
CA ARG A 124 1.25 -7.85 11.68
C ARG A 124 0.84 -6.75 10.69
N LEU A 125 1.72 -5.80 10.39
CA LEU A 125 1.43 -4.79 9.36
C LEU A 125 1.32 -5.41 7.97
N ARG A 126 2.16 -6.40 7.64
CA ARG A 126 2.05 -7.15 6.40
C ARG A 126 0.71 -7.87 6.31
N ALA A 127 0.26 -8.52 7.40
CA ALA A 127 -1.07 -9.14 7.43
C ALA A 127 -2.19 -8.12 7.17
N THR A 128 -2.11 -6.91 7.75
CA THR A 128 -3.06 -5.82 7.46
C THR A 128 -3.02 -5.38 5.98
N ALA A 129 -1.83 -5.29 5.39
CA ALA A 129 -1.68 -4.95 3.97
C ALA A 129 -2.21 -6.05 3.04
N VAL A 130 -1.97 -7.32 3.38
CA VAL A 130 -2.51 -8.49 2.66
C VAL A 130 -4.04 -8.47 2.68
N GLU A 131 -4.65 -8.34 3.85
CA GLU A 131 -6.10 -8.27 4.00
C GLU A 131 -6.68 -7.09 3.21
N ALA A 132 -6.04 -5.91 3.27
CA ALA A 132 -6.45 -4.75 2.49
C ALA A 132 -6.39 -5.02 0.98
N ALA A 133 -5.31 -5.64 0.47
CA ALA A 133 -5.14 -5.97 -0.93
C ALA A 133 -6.18 -6.99 -1.43
N GLU A 134 -6.51 -7.99 -0.61
CA GLU A 134 -7.56 -8.97 -0.89
C GLU A 134 -8.93 -8.28 -1.04
N GLN A 135 -9.24 -7.31 -0.17
CA GLN A 135 -10.52 -6.59 -0.17
C GLN A 135 -10.63 -5.49 -1.25
N CYS A 136 -9.53 -4.81 -1.59
CA CYS A 136 -9.56 -3.64 -2.47
C CYS A 136 -9.41 -3.95 -3.96
N ASP A 137 -9.39 -5.23 -4.34
CA ASP A 137 -9.28 -5.69 -5.75
C ASP A 137 -7.91 -5.41 -6.42
N ARG A 138 -6.89 -5.17 -5.60
CA ARG A 138 -5.50 -5.01 -6.05
C ARG A 138 -4.81 -6.37 -6.22
N LEU A 139 -3.86 -6.46 -7.16
CA LEU A 139 -3.08 -7.67 -7.43
C LEU A 139 -1.72 -7.74 -6.74
N SER A 140 -1.33 -6.68 -6.05
CA SER A 140 -0.07 -6.56 -5.32
C SER A 140 -0.31 -6.21 -3.85
N VAL A 141 0.62 -6.64 -3.01
CA VAL A 141 0.72 -6.23 -1.61
C VAL A 141 1.92 -5.29 -1.49
N PRO A 142 1.78 -4.10 -0.88
CA PRO A 142 2.90 -3.19 -0.74
C PRO A 142 4.00 -3.80 0.11
N GLU A 143 5.25 -3.57 -0.31
CA GLU A 143 6.42 -3.92 0.48
C GLU A 143 6.49 -3.04 1.74
N ILE A 144 6.85 -3.64 2.87
CA ILE A 144 7.05 -2.94 4.15
C ILE A 144 8.51 -3.08 4.54
N GLU A 145 9.25 -2.00 4.30
CA GLU A 145 10.69 -1.93 4.51
C GLU A 145 11.07 -2.03 6.00
N ASP A 146 12.34 -2.33 6.26
CA ASP A 146 12.91 -2.17 7.59
C ASP A 146 12.96 -0.70 8.00
N PRO A 147 12.69 -0.38 9.29
CA PRO A 147 12.80 0.98 9.78
C PRO A 147 14.27 1.43 9.74
N LEU A 148 14.52 2.59 9.14
CA LEU A 148 15.81 3.28 9.15
C LEU A 148 15.68 4.61 9.88
N SER A 149 16.75 5.19 10.40
CA SER A 149 16.71 6.60 10.78
C SER A 149 16.44 7.50 9.57
N LEU A 150 15.90 8.70 9.80
CA LEU A 150 15.68 9.67 8.73
C LEU A 150 16.99 9.96 7.96
N SER A 151 18.10 10.17 8.67
CA SER A 151 19.41 10.43 8.08
C SER A 151 19.87 9.27 7.18
N GLU A 152 19.84 8.02 7.68
CA GLU A 152 20.22 6.84 6.89
C GLU A 152 19.37 6.68 5.63
N ARG A 153 18.07 6.98 5.71
CA ARG A 153 17.15 6.93 4.57
C ARG A 153 17.51 7.97 3.51
N LEU A 154 17.85 9.19 3.94
CA LEU A 154 18.18 10.29 3.04
C LEU A 154 19.59 10.15 2.43
N GLU A 155 20.55 9.58 3.17
CA GLU A 155 21.89 9.26 2.65
C GLU A 155 21.84 8.23 1.51
N ASN A 156 20.91 7.28 1.58
CA ASN A 156 20.73 6.23 0.58
C ASN A 156 19.51 6.48 -0.31
N TRP A 157 19.21 7.75 -0.60
CA TRP A 157 18.06 8.12 -1.42
C TRP A 157 18.22 7.62 -2.86
N PRO A 158 17.22 6.90 -3.43
CA PRO A 158 17.37 6.34 -4.78
C PRO A 158 17.48 7.44 -5.84
N ALA A 159 18.31 7.19 -6.85
CA ALA A 159 18.42 8.07 -8.01
C ALA A 159 17.08 8.18 -8.74
N ASN A 160 16.78 9.36 -9.30
CA ASN A 160 15.51 9.65 -9.98
C ASN A 160 14.25 9.47 -9.10
N THR A 161 14.38 9.51 -7.77
CA THR A 161 13.23 9.56 -6.86
C THR A 161 13.06 10.95 -6.26
N ARG A 162 11.85 11.49 -6.32
CA ARG A 162 11.47 12.78 -5.72
C ARG A 162 10.68 12.56 -4.43
N LEU A 163 10.76 13.54 -3.54
CA LEU A 163 10.11 13.51 -2.24
C LEU A 163 8.99 14.56 -2.22
N LEU A 164 7.74 14.16 -2.00
CA LEU A 164 6.65 15.08 -1.71
C LEU A 164 6.46 15.14 -0.20
N LEU A 165 6.88 16.25 0.42
CA LEU A 165 6.91 16.40 1.86
C LEU A 165 5.64 17.10 2.35
N ALA A 166 4.78 16.41 3.10
CA ALA A 166 3.63 17.03 3.75
C ALA A 166 4.09 17.95 4.88
N ALA A 167 4.14 19.25 4.61
CA ALA A 167 4.54 20.27 5.55
C ALA A 167 3.36 20.68 6.44
N GLU A 168 3.57 20.69 7.75
CA GLU A 168 2.56 21.07 8.74
C GLU A 168 2.44 22.60 8.92
N ALA A 169 3.44 23.36 8.46
CA ALA A 169 3.52 24.80 8.60
C ALA A 169 4.38 25.45 7.49
N GLY A 170 4.32 26.79 7.41
CA GLY A 170 5.13 27.59 6.49
C GLY A 170 4.39 27.98 5.21
N THR A 171 5.17 28.32 4.17
CA THR A 171 4.66 28.79 2.87
C THR A 171 4.61 27.68 1.82
N ALA A 172 4.49 26.43 2.27
CA ALA A 172 4.38 25.29 1.36
C ALA A 172 3.16 25.46 0.46
N MET A 173 3.33 25.17 -0.83
CA MET A 173 2.25 25.29 -1.80
C MET A 173 1.14 24.28 -1.50
N PRO A 174 -0.14 24.60 -1.76
CA PRO A 174 -1.21 23.61 -1.66
C PRO A 174 -0.91 22.36 -2.48
N ILE A 175 -1.17 21.17 -1.93
CA ILE A 175 -0.84 19.90 -2.59
C ILE A 175 -1.44 19.79 -4.01
N PHE A 176 -2.62 20.35 -4.25
CA PHE A 176 -3.26 20.27 -5.56
C PHE A 176 -2.48 21.06 -6.63
N GLU A 177 -1.87 22.19 -6.26
CA GLU A 177 -1.04 23.00 -7.17
C GLU A 177 0.26 22.26 -7.47
N ALA A 178 0.92 21.72 -6.44
CA ALA A 178 2.16 20.96 -6.61
C ALA A 178 1.97 19.76 -7.55
N LEU A 179 0.91 18.99 -7.32
CA LEU A 179 0.62 17.81 -8.13
C LEU A 179 0.23 18.19 -9.57
N ALA A 180 -0.46 19.33 -9.79
CA ALA A 180 -0.75 19.83 -11.13
C ALA A 180 0.53 20.24 -11.89
N GLU A 181 1.48 20.90 -11.21
CA GLU A 181 2.78 21.23 -11.79
C GLU A 181 3.59 19.97 -12.13
N ILE A 182 3.60 18.98 -11.24
CA ILE A 182 4.23 17.68 -11.49
C ILE A 182 3.61 17.00 -12.71
N LYS A 183 2.27 17.03 -12.83
CA LYS A 183 1.56 16.46 -13.98
C LYS A 183 1.98 17.14 -15.28
N ALA A 184 2.08 18.47 -15.27
CA ALA A 184 2.47 19.26 -16.44
C ALA A 184 3.93 19.02 -16.85
N ALA A 185 4.84 18.82 -15.89
CA ALA A 185 6.24 18.51 -16.14
C ALA A 185 6.48 17.05 -16.58
N GLY A 186 5.52 16.16 -16.34
CA GLY A 186 5.62 14.72 -16.57
C GLY A 186 6.17 13.95 -15.36
N THR A 187 5.68 12.73 -15.15
CA THR A 187 6.01 11.87 -14.02
C THR A 187 7.18 10.92 -14.32
N GLY A 188 8.24 11.40 -14.96
CA GLY A 188 9.41 10.58 -15.34
C GLY A 188 10.29 10.13 -14.16
N SER A 189 9.95 10.53 -12.94
CA SER A 189 10.64 10.19 -11.69
C SER A 189 9.74 9.34 -10.81
N ASP A 190 10.35 8.49 -9.99
CA ASP A 190 9.65 7.83 -8.88
C ASP A 190 9.32 8.86 -7.80
N TRP A 191 8.27 8.59 -7.03
CA TRP A 191 7.82 9.50 -5.97
C TRP A 191 7.60 8.81 -4.65
N VAL A 192 8.04 9.47 -3.59
CA VAL A 192 7.76 9.09 -2.21
C VAL A 192 7.03 10.24 -1.54
N LEU A 193 5.87 9.95 -0.96
CA LEU A 193 5.14 10.86 -0.09
C LEU A 193 5.71 10.74 1.32
N ALA A 194 6.00 11.86 1.98
CA ALA A 194 6.51 11.86 3.35
C ALA A 194 5.54 12.52 4.32
N VAL A 195 5.27 11.84 5.43
CA VAL A 195 4.48 12.34 6.55
C VAL A 195 5.30 12.23 7.83
N GLY A 196 5.39 13.35 8.56
CA GLY A 196 6.16 13.45 9.80
C GLY A 196 5.56 12.69 11.00
N PRO A 197 6.29 12.62 12.12
CA PRO A 197 5.82 12.01 13.35
C PRO A 197 4.73 12.86 14.02
N VAL A 198 4.13 12.30 15.08
CA VAL A 198 3.30 13.08 15.99
C VAL A 198 4.15 14.19 16.61
N GLY A 199 3.85 15.45 16.30
CA GLY A 199 4.62 16.62 16.76
C GLY A 199 5.56 17.23 15.72
N GLY A 200 5.56 16.72 14.49
CA GLY A 200 6.36 17.25 13.38
C GLY A 200 7.84 16.86 13.45
N PHE A 201 8.62 17.26 12.45
CA PHE A 201 10.07 17.05 12.46
C PHE A 201 10.77 17.99 13.44
N SER A 202 11.94 17.60 13.97
CA SER A 202 12.76 18.51 14.77
C SER A 202 13.26 19.69 13.92
N PRO A 203 13.74 20.79 14.53
CA PRO A 203 14.32 21.90 13.76
C PRO A 203 15.46 21.46 12.83
N ALA A 204 16.32 20.53 13.28
CA ALA A 204 17.44 20.01 12.50
C ALA A 204 16.95 19.13 11.33
N GLU A 205 15.97 18.26 11.57
CA GLU A 205 15.36 17.45 10.53
C GLU A 205 14.62 18.30 9.48
N HIS A 206 13.93 19.36 9.92
CA HIS A 206 13.29 20.32 9.01
C HIS A 206 14.30 21.05 8.12
N GLU A 207 15.46 21.43 8.67
CA GLU A 207 16.54 22.05 7.90
C GLU A 207 17.10 21.07 6.86
N MET A 208 17.43 19.85 7.31
CA MET A 208 17.89 18.78 6.43
C MET A 208 16.92 18.51 5.27
N LEU A 209 15.63 18.36 5.56
CA LEU A 209 14.59 18.11 4.55
C LEU A 209 14.40 19.27 3.58
N ARG A 210 14.58 20.51 4.04
CA ARG A 210 14.43 21.72 3.22
C ARG A 210 15.58 21.87 2.21
N GLU A 211 16.78 21.44 2.58
CA GLU A 211 17.96 21.54 1.73
C GLU A 211 18.00 20.48 0.62
N LEU A 212 17.10 19.48 0.66
CA LEU A 212 17.04 18.42 -0.35
C LEU A 212 16.56 18.98 -1.71
N PRO A 213 17.38 18.92 -2.77
CA PRO A 213 17.01 19.47 -4.08
C PRO A 213 15.88 18.71 -4.78
N TYR A 214 15.57 17.49 -4.31
CA TYR A 214 14.51 16.63 -4.82
C TYR A 214 13.23 16.68 -3.97
N ALA A 215 13.21 17.46 -2.88
CA ALA A 215 12.05 17.61 -2.03
C ALA A 215 11.13 18.73 -2.51
N VAL A 216 9.83 18.45 -2.49
CA VAL A 216 8.75 19.38 -2.81
C VAL A 216 7.84 19.49 -1.59
N PRO A 217 7.93 20.57 -0.79
CA PRO A 217 7.07 20.76 0.36
C PRO A 217 5.65 21.13 -0.09
N VAL A 218 4.65 20.46 0.48
CA VAL A 218 3.23 20.69 0.18
C VAL A 218 2.39 20.84 1.43
N GLY A 219 1.39 21.71 1.39
CA GLY A 219 0.39 21.89 2.44
C GLY A 219 -0.87 21.05 2.20
N LEU A 220 -1.40 20.44 3.26
CA LEU A 220 -2.67 19.69 3.28
C LEU A 220 -3.84 20.53 3.84
N GLY A 221 -3.81 21.84 3.59
CA GLY A 221 -4.77 22.81 4.10
C GLY A 221 -4.41 23.35 5.49
N PRO A 222 -5.28 24.20 6.08
CA PRO A 222 -4.93 24.99 7.28
C PRO A 222 -5.10 24.24 8.61
N ARG A 223 -5.55 22.99 8.59
CA ARG A 223 -5.83 22.20 9.81
C ARG A 223 -4.67 21.25 10.05
N LEU A 224 -4.22 21.16 11.30
CA LEU A 224 -3.25 20.15 11.70
C LEU A 224 -3.91 18.76 11.60
N LEU A 225 -3.39 17.93 10.69
CA LEU A 225 -3.85 16.55 10.50
C LEU A 225 -2.98 15.61 11.33
N LYS A 226 -3.58 14.53 11.84
CA LYS A 226 -2.80 13.42 12.38
C LYS A 226 -2.03 12.71 11.27
N ALA A 227 -0.93 12.06 11.60
CA ALA A 227 -0.07 11.38 10.63
C ALA A 227 -0.84 10.39 9.72
N GLU A 228 -1.71 9.54 10.29
CA GLU A 228 -2.53 8.62 9.49
C GLU A 228 -3.50 9.37 8.55
N THR A 229 -4.10 10.46 9.01
CA THR A 229 -5.00 11.29 8.19
C THR A 229 -4.23 12.00 7.08
N ALA A 230 -3.04 12.54 7.37
CA ALA A 230 -2.19 13.22 6.40
C ALA A 230 -1.73 12.25 5.29
N ALA A 231 -1.33 11.03 5.64
CA ALA A 231 -0.95 10.00 4.67
C ALA A 231 -2.12 9.64 3.74
N ILE A 232 -3.31 9.41 4.31
CA ILE A 232 -4.52 9.10 3.55
C ILE A 232 -4.90 10.25 2.62
N ALA A 233 -4.87 11.49 3.13
CA ALA A 233 -5.20 12.68 2.35
C ALA A 233 -4.22 12.89 1.19
N ALA A 234 -2.91 12.81 1.45
CA ALA A 234 -1.88 12.98 0.44
C ALA A 234 -1.97 11.91 -0.66
N LEU A 235 -2.15 10.64 -0.28
CA LEU A 235 -2.34 9.55 -1.24
C LEU A 235 -3.63 9.72 -2.06
N SER A 236 -4.72 10.21 -1.45
CA SER A 236 -5.97 10.47 -2.17
C SER A 236 -5.78 11.61 -3.20
N CYS A 237 -5.09 12.68 -2.83
CA CYS A 237 -4.74 13.75 -3.76
C CYS A 237 -3.83 13.24 -4.89
N TRP A 238 -2.85 12.40 -4.56
CA TRP A 238 -1.98 11.76 -5.54
C TRP A 238 -2.80 10.97 -6.57
N GLN A 239 -3.64 10.04 -6.12
CA GLN A 239 -4.41 9.20 -7.03
C GLN A 239 -5.35 9.99 -7.92
N SER A 240 -6.01 11.02 -7.36
CA SER A 240 -6.92 11.91 -8.09
C SER A 240 -6.25 12.70 -9.22
N ILE A 241 -4.97 13.06 -9.06
CA ILE A 241 -4.29 13.99 -9.98
C ILE A 241 -3.29 13.27 -10.89
N LEU A 242 -2.44 12.41 -10.32
CA LEU A 242 -1.33 11.73 -10.98
C LEU A 242 -1.52 10.23 -11.15
N GLY A 243 -2.39 9.62 -10.32
CA GLY A 243 -2.61 8.18 -10.33
C GLY A 243 -3.78 7.76 -11.22
N ASP A 244 -4.46 6.70 -10.81
CA ASP A 244 -5.38 5.94 -11.66
C ASP A 244 -6.87 6.28 -11.47
N TRP A 245 -7.20 7.33 -10.71
CA TRP A 245 -8.59 7.72 -10.45
C TRP A 245 -9.27 8.49 -11.58
N ASP A 246 -8.54 8.77 -12.66
CA ASP A 246 -9.14 9.19 -13.93
C ASP A 246 -9.79 8.01 -14.68
N ASN A 247 -9.42 6.76 -14.34
CA ASN A 247 -10.07 5.57 -14.85
C ASN A 247 -11.47 5.41 -14.28
N ARG A 248 -12.42 5.03 -15.13
CA ARG A 248 -13.77 4.68 -14.66
C ARG A 248 -13.73 3.38 -13.87
N PRO A 249 -14.57 3.24 -12.82
CA PRO A 249 -14.72 1.96 -12.14
C PRO A 249 -15.03 0.85 -13.15
N ILE A 250 -14.33 -0.28 -13.02
CA ILE A 250 -14.59 -1.46 -13.84
C ILE A 250 -16.02 -1.94 -13.53
N ASP A 251 -16.82 -2.20 -14.55
CA ASP A 251 -18.12 -2.85 -14.35
C ASP A 251 -17.90 -4.31 -13.96
N ARG A 252 -17.95 -4.56 -12.64
CA ARG A 252 -17.74 -5.88 -12.05
C ARG A 252 -18.89 -6.85 -12.31
N ASN A 253 -19.96 -6.41 -12.98
CA ASN A 253 -21.10 -7.24 -13.37
C ASN A 253 -21.21 -7.45 -14.89
N ALA A 254 -20.34 -6.83 -15.68
CA ALA A 254 -20.22 -7.14 -17.11
C ALA A 254 -19.51 -8.50 -17.22
N GLY A 255 -20.28 -9.54 -17.55
CA GLY A 255 -19.82 -10.92 -17.62
C GLY A 255 -18.85 -11.22 -18.76
#